data_AF-A0A8B8T9G3-F1
#
_entry.id   AF-A0A8B8T9G3-F1
#
_cell.length_a   1.000
_cell.length_b   1.000
_cell.length_c   1.000
_cell.angle_alpha   90.00
_cell.angle_beta   90.00
_cell.angle_gamma   90.00
#
_symmetry.space_group_name_H-M   'P 1'
#
loop_
_entity.id
_entity.type
_entity.pdbx_description
1 polymer ?
#
loop_
_entity_poly.entity_id
_entity_poly.type
_entity_poly.pdbx_seq_one_letter_code
_entity_poly.pdbx_strand_id
1 'polypeptide(L)'
;MSTRAGPPELQVLGLLAMLGLGTVTLTYLLWQLPLLSTGGRAHPQGGPAGSWGLGSSLAWEPLGGEPQQQPQKDSCRLNLVESIPQDLPSLTGSPSAQPLAQAWLQLLDAAQESIHVASFYWSLTGPDIGVNDSSSQLGEALLQKLEQLLDRNVSLAVATSSPTLARKSTDLQVLAARGAQVRRVPLGRLTGGVLHSKFWVVDGRHVYVGSANMDWRSLTQVKELGTIIYNCSRLAQDLEKTFQTYWVLGAPEAVLPKPWPRNFSSHINRFQPLRDHFDGVPTTAYFSASPPALCPSGRTRDLDALLEVMGGAREFIYASVMEYFPTTRFRHPTRYWPVLDTALRAAAIGRHVRVRLLVSCWLNTDPSMFPYLRSLQALRSPAANVSVDVSSSCQWGTTPTSRSAG
;
A
#
# COMPACT_ATOMS: atom_id res chain seq x y z
N MET A 1 -21.82 -68.35 -24.46
CA MET A 1 -23.27 -68.36 -24.78
C MET A 1 -24.06 -68.49 -23.50
N SER A 2 -24.63 -67.39 -23.02
CA SER A 2 -25.90 -67.38 -22.27
C SER A 2 -26.33 -65.93 -22.12
N THR A 3 -27.46 -65.60 -22.71
CA THR A 3 -28.11 -64.29 -22.74
C THR A 3 -29.16 -64.23 -21.63
N ARG A 4 -29.25 -63.10 -20.91
CA ARG A 4 -30.46 -62.65 -20.22
C ARG A 4 -30.58 -61.13 -20.38
N ALA A 5 -31.69 -60.70 -20.97
CA ALA A 5 -32.12 -59.32 -21.08
C ALA A 5 -33.28 -59.06 -20.11
N GLY A 6 -33.32 -57.87 -19.51
CA GLY A 6 -34.42 -57.31 -18.70
C GLY A 6 -34.75 -55.87 -19.16
N PRO A 7 -35.92 -55.30 -18.76
CA PRO A 7 -36.69 -54.29 -19.51
C PRO A 7 -36.53 -52.81 -19.01
N PRO A 8 -37.23 -51.80 -19.57
CA PRO A 8 -36.77 -50.41 -19.68
C PRO A 8 -37.39 -49.42 -18.67
N GLU A 9 -36.61 -48.41 -18.25
CA GLU A 9 -37.11 -47.19 -17.60
C GLU A 9 -36.33 -45.97 -18.12
N LEU A 10 -36.83 -45.33 -19.18
CA LEU A 10 -36.24 -44.08 -19.70
C LEU A 10 -37.28 -43.29 -20.50
N GLN A 11 -38.39 -42.91 -19.87
CA GLN A 11 -39.36 -41.98 -20.49
C GLN A 11 -40.07 -41.02 -19.53
N VAL A 12 -39.66 -40.89 -18.26
CA VAL A 12 -40.37 -40.02 -17.28
C VAL A 12 -39.55 -38.80 -16.80
N LEU A 13 -38.26 -38.68 -17.13
CA LEU A 13 -37.45 -37.50 -16.72
C LEU A 13 -37.44 -36.33 -17.73
N GLY A 14 -38.04 -36.48 -18.91
CA GLY A 14 -38.02 -35.47 -19.97
C GLY A 14 -39.08 -34.36 -19.86
N LEU A 15 -40.11 -34.50 -19.03
CA LEU A 15 -41.23 -33.54 -18.97
C LEU A 15 -41.19 -32.54 -17.81
N LEU A 16 -40.30 -32.72 -16.82
CA LEU A 16 -40.21 -31.81 -15.66
C LEU A 16 -39.18 -30.67 -15.82
N ALA A 17 -38.38 -30.68 -16.89
CA ALA A 17 -37.34 -29.66 -17.12
C ALA A 17 -37.81 -28.44 -17.94
N MET A 18 -39.01 -28.48 -18.55
CA MET A 18 -39.50 -27.40 -19.46
C MET A 18 -40.54 -26.45 -18.83
N LEU A 19 -40.92 -26.64 -17.56
CA LEU A 19 -41.86 -25.75 -16.86
C LEU A 19 -41.21 -24.86 -15.78
N GLY A 20 -39.90 -25.01 -15.52
CA GLY A 20 -39.17 -24.21 -14.52
C GLY A 20 -38.47 -22.95 -15.04
N LEU A 21 -38.45 -22.72 -16.36
CA LEU A 21 -37.72 -21.61 -16.99
C LEU A 21 -38.61 -20.40 -17.36
N GLY A 22 -39.92 -20.47 -17.11
CA GLY A 22 -40.89 -19.43 -17.51
C GLY A 22 -41.26 -18.38 -16.45
N THR A 23 -40.82 -18.52 -15.19
CA THR A 23 -41.30 -17.66 -14.09
C THR A 23 -40.23 -16.76 -13.45
N VAL A 24 -38.96 -16.90 -13.82
CA VAL A 24 -37.84 -16.11 -13.25
C VAL A 24 -37.50 -14.88 -14.09
N THR A 25 -37.96 -14.79 -15.34
CA THR A 25 -37.64 -13.68 -16.25
C THR A 25 -38.59 -12.48 -16.18
N LEU A 26 -39.72 -12.56 -15.45
CA LEU A 26 -40.69 -11.46 -15.36
C LEU A 26 -40.49 -10.54 -14.12
N THR A 27 -39.74 -10.95 -13.11
CA THR A 27 -39.48 -10.14 -11.90
C THR A 27 -38.28 -9.19 -12.05
N TYR A 28 -37.46 -9.37 -13.08
CA TYR A 28 -36.24 -8.56 -13.29
C TYR A 28 -36.48 -7.25 -14.08
N LEU A 29 -37.65 -7.09 -14.71
CA LEU A 29 -37.96 -5.95 -15.60
C LEU A 29 -38.78 -4.83 -14.94
N LEU A 30 -39.14 -4.92 -13.65
CA LEU A 30 -39.96 -3.92 -12.95
C LEU A 30 -39.24 -3.16 -11.81
N TRP A 31 -37.93 -3.37 -11.59
CA TRP A 31 -37.18 -2.65 -10.54
C TRP A 31 -36.31 -1.50 -11.07
N GLN A 32 -36.23 -1.28 -12.38
CA GLN A 32 -35.48 -0.15 -12.94
C GLN A 32 -36.45 0.96 -13.37
N LEU A 33 -36.77 1.88 -12.46
CA LEU A 33 -37.00 3.32 -12.70
C LEU A 33 -37.09 4.08 -11.35
N PRO A 34 -36.54 5.31 -11.24
CA PRO A 34 -36.33 6.01 -9.97
C PRO A 34 -37.56 6.83 -9.53
N LEU A 35 -37.96 6.70 -8.26
CA LEU A 35 -38.93 7.59 -7.65
C LEU A 35 -38.25 8.87 -7.14
N LEU A 36 -38.57 9.99 -7.80
CA LEU A 36 -38.45 11.34 -7.27
C LEU A 36 -39.43 11.53 -6.12
N SER A 37 -38.98 12.05 -4.98
CA SER A 37 -39.86 12.72 -4.02
C SER A 37 -39.12 13.79 -3.21
N THR A 38 -39.41 15.02 -3.61
CA THR A 38 -39.59 16.28 -2.86
C THR A 38 -39.19 16.36 -1.38
N GLY A 39 -38.52 17.46 -1.06
CA GLY A 39 -38.10 17.84 0.28
C GLY A 39 -39.23 18.23 1.25
N GLY A 40 -38.86 18.18 2.53
CA GLY A 40 -39.64 18.70 3.64
C GLY A 40 -38.68 19.06 4.77
N ARG A 41 -38.55 20.37 5.01
CA ARG A 41 -37.75 21.00 6.06
C ARG A 41 -38.59 20.98 7.34
N ALA A 42 -38.08 20.42 8.44
CA ALA A 42 -38.67 20.59 9.76
C ALA A 42 -37.60 20.52 10.86
N HIS A 43 -37.36 21.67 11.49
CA HIS A 43 -36.75 21.77 12.83
C HIS A 43 -37.75 21.32 13.90
N PRO A 44 -37.28 20.95 15.10
CA PRO A 44 -37.75 21.70 16.26
C PRO A 44 -36.65 22.13 17.24
N GLN A 45 -37.00 23.19 17.99
CA GLN A 45 -36.27 23.85 19.07
C GLN A 45 -36.20 23.02 20.36
N GLY A 46 -35.29 23.43 21.27
CA GLY A 46 -34.92 22.71 22.50
C GLY A 46 -35.64 23.10 23.79
N GLY A 47 -35.12 22.56 24.90
CA GLY A 47 -35.50 22.86 26.29
C GLY A 47 -34.96 21.82 27.31
N PRO A 48 -34.67 22.17 28.59
CA PRO A 48 -33.46 21.70 29.30
C PRO A 48 -33.68 20.93 30.63
N ALA A 49 -32.63 20.24 31.13
CA ALA A 49 -32.29 19.98 32.56
C ALA A 49 -31.01 19.08 32.62
N GLY A 50 -29.88 19.48 33.23
CA GLY A 50 -29.46 19.21 34.64
C GLY A 50 -29.27 17.70 34.92
N SER A 51 -28.15 17.11 35.40
CA SER A 51 -27.11 17.58 36.31
C SER A 51 -25.96 16.53 36.43
N TRP A 52 -24.71 16.99 36.59
CA TRP A 52 -23.49 16.44 37.24
C TRP A 52 -23.04 14.96 37.14
N GLY A 53 -21.78 14.79 36.68
CA GLY A 53 -20.95 13.59 36.90
C GLY A 53 -19.49 13.85 36.50
N LEU A 54 -18.61 14.01 37.49
CA LEU A 54 -17.18 14.33 37.37
C LEU A 54 -16.39 13.18 36.74
N GLY A 55 -15.61 13.46 35.69
CA GLY A 55 -14.67 12.49 35.10
C GLY A 55 -13.73 13.19 34.12
N SER A 56 -12.49 13.40 34.53
CA SER A 56 -11.44 14.08 33.76
C SER A 56 -11.08 13.30 32.49
N SER A 57 -11.67 13.72 31.36
CA SER A 57 -11.23 13.39 30.02
C SER A 57 -10.70 14.69 29.40
N LEU A 58 -9.42 14.71 29.01
CA LEU A 58 -8.85 15.78 28.19
C LEU A 58 -9.46 15.66 26.78
N ALA A 59 -10.69 16.13 26.65
CA ALA A 59 -11.37 16.35 25.39
C ALA A 59 -10.76 17.58 24.73
N TRP A 60 -10.28 17.42 23.50
CA TRP A 60 -9.86 18.54 22.67
C TRP A 60 -11.12 19.30 22.23
N GLU A 61 -11.31 20.51 22.77
CA GLU A 61 -12.31 21.45 22.25
C GLU A 61 -11.77 22.15 20.99
N PRO A 62 -12.57 22.30 19.93
CA PRO A 62 -12.19 23.06 18.75
C PRO A 62 -12.28 24.56 19.07
N LEU A 63 -11.13 25.22 19.19
CA LEU A 63 -11.07 26.68 19.23
C LEU A 63 -11.68 27.27 17.95
N GLY A 64 -12.51 28.29 18.16
CA GLY A 64 -13.39 28.88 17.17
C GLY A 64 -12.69 29.60 16.01
N GLY A 65 -13.43 29.63 14.89
CA GLY A 65 -13.34 30.48 13.71
C GLY A 65 -12.08 31.32 13.51
N GLU A 66 -11.11 30.76 12.78
CA GLU A 66 -10.12 31.54 12.05
C GLU A 66 -10.68 32.05 10.70
N PRO A 67 -10.22 33.21 10.21
CA PRO A 67 -10.71 33.80 8.97
C PRO A 67 -10.44 32.86 7.80
N GLN A 68 -11.42 32.72 6.89
CA GLN A 68 -11.28 32.00 5.63
C GLN A 68 -10.18 32.65 4.77
N GLN A 69 -8.92 32.27 5.01
CA GLN A 69 -7.88 32.39 4.01
C GLN A 69 -8.30 31.50 2.84
N GLN A 70 -8.41 32.10 1.66
CA GLN A 70 -8.57 31.31 0.43
C GLN A 70 -7.50 30.22 0.44
N PRO A 71 -7.85 28.94 0.20
CA PRO A 71 -6.85 27.87 0.22
C PRO A 71 -5.77 28.25 -0.78
N GLN A 72 -4.56 28.53 -0.27
CA GLN A 72 -3.42 28.78 -1.13
C GLN A 72 -3.32 27.58 -2.06
N LYS A 73 -3.41 27.83 -3.37
CA LYS A 73 -3.43 26.75 -4.35
C LYS A 73 -2.09 26.01 -4.23
N ASP A 74 -2.16 24.77 -3.75
CA ASP A 74 -1.02 23.88 -3.68
C ASP A 74 -0.34 23.84 -5.05
N SER A 75 0.97 24.03 -5.09
CA SER A 75 1.79 23.76 -6.28
C SER A 75 2.47 22.43 -6.05
N CYS A 76 1.71 21.34 -6.14
CA CYS A 76 2.21 19.99 -5.91
C CYS A 76 3.38 19.71 -6.87
N ARG A 77 4.44 19.05 -6.35
CA ARG A 77 5.59 18.61 -7.15
C ARG A 77 5.90 17.17 -6.84
N LEU A 78 6.13 16.35 -7.86
CA LEU A 78 6.34 14.91 -7.68
C LEU A 78 7.75 14.51 -8.12
N ASN A 79 8.50 13.96 -7.18
CA ASN A 79 9.83 13.43 -7.41
C ASN A 79 9.80 11.92 -7.30
N LEU A 80 10.23 11.23 -8.36
CA LEU A 80 10.52 9.81 -8.31
C LEU A 80 11.87 9.60 -7.63
N VAL A 81 11.92 8.70 -6.65
CA VAL A 81 13.12 8.40 -5.88
C VAL A 81 13.41 6.91 -5.94
N GLU A 82 14.68 6.56 -6.06
CA GLU A 82 15.11 5.17 -6.06
C GLU A 82 16.46 4.99 -5.39
N SER A 83 16.69 3.79 -4.87
CA SER A 83 18.03 3.30 -4.58
C SER A 83 18.36 2.19 -5.56
N ILE A 84 19.62 2.15 -5.98
CA ILE A 84 20.19 1.06 -6.76
C ILE A 84 21.39 0.57 -5.94
N PRO A 85 21.54 -0.75 -5.73
CA PRO A 85 22.70 -1.32 -5.07
C PRO A 85 24.01 -0.73 -5.61
N GLN A 86 24.89 -0.25 -4.73
CA GLN A 86 26.11 0.48 -5.10
C GLN A 86 27.05 -0.32 -6.02
N ASP A 87 27.06 -1.64 -5.87
CA ASP A 87 27.93 -2.54 -6.65
C ASP A 87 27.35 -2.91 -8.03
N LEU A 88 26.14 -2.46 -8.35
CA LEU A 88 25.60 -2.61 -9.70
C LEU A 88 26.23 -1.58 -10.64
N PRO A 89 26.70 -2.00 -11.84
CA PRO A 89 27.26 -1.09 -12.81
C PRO A 89 26.25 0.02 -13.15
N SER A 90 26.69 1.27 -13.06
CA SER A 90 25.91 2.42 -13.53
C SER A 90 25.49 2.18 -14.97
N LEU A 91 24.18 2.06 -15.23
CA LEU A 91 23.62 1.98 -16.57
C LEU A 91 23.75 3.36 -17.22
N THR A 92 24.93 3.63 -17.80
CA THR A 92 25.25 4.88 -18.49
C THR A 92 24.15 5.23 -19.50
N GLY A 93 23.58 6.43 -19.35
CA GLY A 93 22.53 6.95 -20.25
C GLY A 93 21.09 6.57 -19.90
N SER A 94 20.84 5.83 -18.82
CA SER A 94 19.47 5.61 -18.33
C SER A 94 18.99 6.83 -17.52
N PRO A 95 17.74 7.30 -17.68
CA PRO A 95 17.18 8.30 -16.78
C PRO A 95 17.14 7.72 -15.37
N SER A 96 17.94 8.28 -14.45
CA SER A 96 17.95 7.86 -13.05
C SER A 96 16.96 8.69 -12.26
N ALA A 97 16.13 8.05 -11.44
CA ALA A 97 15.41 8.77 -10.41
C ALA A 97 16.39 9.39 -9.40
N GLN A 98 15.90 10.33 -8.60
CA GLN A 98 16.72 10.95 -7.57
C GLN A 98 17.15 9.89 -6.55
N PRO A 99 18.44 9.85 -6.11
CA PRO A 99 18.89 8.91 -5.09
C PRO A 99 18.07 9.03 -3.80
N LEU A 100 17.52 7.91 -3.33
CA LEU A 100 16.59 7.85 -2.20
C LEU A 100 17.14 8.52 -0.93
N ALA A 101 18.38 8.20 -0.55
CA ALA A 101 19.01 8.75 0.65
C ALA A 101 19.09 10.29 0.60
N GLN A 102 19.50 10.83 -0.56
CA GLN A 102 19.58 12.28 -0.76
C GLN A 102 18.18 12.91 -0.71
N ALA A 103 17.19 12.27 -1.34
CA ALA A 103 15.83 12.77 -1.37
C ALA A 103 15.17 12.79 0.02
N TRP A 104 15.44 11.78 0.85
CA TRP A 104 15.01 11.75 2.25
C TRP A 104 15.67 12.85 3.09
N LEU A 105 16.98 13.06 2.95
CA LEU A 105 17.67 14.16 3.65
C LEU A 105 17.10 15.52 3.26
N GLN A 106 16.83 15.76 1.97
CA GLN A 106 16.18 16.98 1.48
C GLN A 106 14.74 17.14 2.01
N LEU A 107 14.00 16.05 2.13
CA LEU A 107 12.66 16.10 2.73
C LEU A 107 12.74 16.47 4.22
N LEU A 108 13.73 15.96 4.94
CA LEU A 108 14.01 16.35 6.33
C LEU A 108 14.50 17.79 6.46
N ASP A 109 15.26 18.31 5.49
CA ASP A 109 15.64 19.73 5.44
C ASP A 109 14.43 20.66 5.31
N ALA A 110 13.37 20.20 4.64
CA ALA A 110 12.14 20.96 4.47
C ALA A 110 11.23 20.97 5.71
N ALA A 111 11.45 20.07 6.67
CA ALA A 111 10.59 19.92 7.85
C ALA A 111 10.73 21.11 8.83
N GLN A 112 9.60 21.65 9.26
CA GLN A 112 9.54 22.81 10.16
C GLN A 112 8.78 22.55 11.46
N GLU A 113 7.79 21.66 11.46
CA GLU A 113 6.85 21.50 12.58
C GLU A 113 6.68 20.03 13.00
N SER A 114 6.45 19.13 12.04
CA SER A 114 6.09 17.75 12.33
C SER A 114 6.49 16.75 11.26
N ILE A 115 6.84 15.55 11.71
CA ILE A 115 7.12 14.40 10.86
C ILE A 115 6.36 13.20 11.43
N HIS A 116 5.46 12.63 10.65
CA HIS A 116 4.72 11.42 10.98
C HIS A 116 5.19 10.27 10.08
N VAL A 117 5.71 9.20 10.67
CA VAL A 117 6.31 8.07 9.95
C VAL A 117 5.52 6.79 10.21
N ALA A 118 4.95 6.20 9.16
CA ALA A 118 4.53 4.80 9.17
C ALA A 118 5.69 3.95 8.63
N SER A 119 6.10 2.92 9.38
CA SER A 119 7.30 2.12 9.04
C SER A 119 7.18 0.66 9.51
N PHE A 120 7.82 -0.27 8.80
CA PHE A 120 7.81 -1.67 9.23
C PHE A 120 8.78 -1.95 10.38
N TYR A 121 10.03 -1.54 10.24
CA TYR A 121 11.08 -1.64 11.26
C TYR A 121 12.16 -0.56 11.01
N TRP A 122 13.07 -0.40 11.97
CA TRP A 122 14.20 0.54 11.93
C TRP A 122 15.52 -0.20 12.17
N SER A 123 16.52 0.04 11.33
CA SER A 123 17.88 -0.52 11.35
C SER A 123 18.82 0.36 10.51
N LEU A 124 18.90 1.64 10.84
CA LEU A 124 19.62 2.68 10.09
C LEU A 124 21.13 2.65 10.33
N THR A 125 21.63 1.90 11.32
CA THR A 125 23.06 1.88 11.62
C THR A 125 23.69 0.53 11.30
N GLY A 126 24.96 0.52 10.91
CA GLY A 126 25.72 -0.73 10.73
C GLY A 126 25.75 -1.58 12.02
N PRO A 127 26.05 -0.98 13.19
CA PRO A 127 26.06 -1.67 14.48
C PRO A 127 24.78 -2.43 14.84
N ASP A 128 23.60 -1.99 14.37
CA ASP A 128 22.32 -2.69 14.63
C ASP A 128 22.34 -4.17 14.25
N ILE A 129 23.16 -4.51 13.24
CA ILE A 129 23.33 -5.88 12.73
C ILE A 129 24.78 -6.37 12.82
N GLY A 130 25.64 -5.66 13.57
CA GLY A 130 27.05 -6.02 13.75
C GLY A 130 27.90 -5.83 12.50
N VAL A 131 27.55 -4.88 11.64
CA VAL A 131 28.31 -4.51 10.45
C VAL A 131 29.03 -3.18 10.71
N ASN A 132 30.27 -3.08 10.25
CA ASN A 132 31.04 -1.84 10.25
C ASN A 132 31.55 -1.60 8.82
N ASP A 133 30.73 -0.93 8.02
CA ASP A 133 30.98 -0.73 6.59
C ASP A 133 30.56 0.68 6.17
N SER A 134 31.26 1.29 5.21
CA SER A 134 30.96 2.65 4.76
C SER A 134 29.56 2.81 4.14
N SER A 135 28.95 1.73 3.67
CA SER A 135 27.60 1.73 3.10
C SER A 135 26.49 2.02 4.11
N SER A 136 26.76 1.95 5.42
CA SER A 136 25.79 2.36 6.46
C SER A 136 25.79 3.86 6.76
N GLN A 137 26.81 4.61 6.32
CA GLN A 137 26.98 6.03 6.66
C GLN A 137 25.78 6.91 6.29
N LEU A 138 25.10 6.60 5.17
CA LEU A 138 23.90 7.34 4.77
C LEU A 138 22.70 7.08 5.71
N GLY A 139 22.58 5.88 6.25
CA GLY A 139 21.57 5.57 7.28
C GLY A 139 21.88 6.25 8.60
N GLU A 140 23.15 6.25 9.01
CA GLU A 140 23.62 6.94 10.22
C GLU A 140 23.42 8.46 10.13
N ALA A 141 23.74 9.07 8.98
CA ALA A 141 23.49 10.48 8.71
C ALA A 141 21.98 10.82 8.76
N LEU A 142 21.12 9.92 8.27
CA LEU A 142 19.67 10.09 8.35
C LEU A 142 19.17 10.05 9.80
N LEU A 143 19.65 9.10 10.60
CA LEU A 143 19.32 9.03 12.03
C LEU A 143 19.76 10.30 12.75
N GLN A 144 20.99 10.75 12.52
CA GLN A 144 21.52 11.98 13.08
C GLN A 144 20.69 13.20 12.68
N LYS A 145 20.21 13.26 11.43
CA LYS A 145 19.35 14.34 10.94
C LYS A 145 18.02 14.39 11.69
N LEU A 146 17.42 13.24 11.98
CA LEU A 146 16.19 13.15 12.78
C LEU A 146 16.42 13.62 14.22
N GLU A 147 17.54 13.24 14.83
CA GLU A 147 17.93 13.74 16.16
C GLU A 147 18.07 15.27 16.17
N GLN A 148 18.72 15.87 15.16
CA GLN A 148 18.87 17.33 15.04
C GLN A 148 17.54 18.06 14.87
N LEU A 149 16.55 17.44 14.21
CA LEU A 149 15.23 18.03 14.06
C LEU A 149 14.46 18.04 15.38
N LEU A 150 14.57 16.98 16.18
CA LEU A 150 14.04 16.94 17.54
C LEU A 150 14.66 18.02 18.43
N ASP A 151 15.99 18.20 18.34
CA ASP A 151 16.70 19.26 19.07
C ASP A 151 16.24 20.68 18.66
N ARG A 152 15.66 20.82 17.46
CA ARG A 152 15.05 22.05 16.94
C ARG A 152 13.54 22.16 17.21
N ASN A 153 12.98 21.29 18.05
CA ASN A 153 11.55 21.20 18.37
C ASN A 153 10.63 20.82 17.21
N VAL A 154 11.15 20.17 16.16
CA VAL A 154 10.30 19.52 15.16
C VAL A 154 9.77 18.22 15.77
N SER A 155 8.45 18.06 15.81
CA SER A 155 7.84 16.87 16.40
C SER A 155 8.02 15.64 15.50
N LEU A 156 8.33 14.48 16.11
CA LEU A 156 8.44 13.21 15.39
C LEU A 156 7.50 12.18 16.02
N ALA A 157 6.57 11.67 15.22
CA ALA A 157 5.67 10.59 15.60
C ALA A 157 5.87 9.38 14.70
N VAL A 158 6.15 8.22 15.28
CA VAL A 158 6.44 6.98 14.55
C VAL A 158 5.40 5.91 14.89
N ALA A 159 4.65 5.46 13.89
CA ALA A 159 3.86 4.24 13.95
C ALA A 159 4.66 3.09 13.32
N THR A 160 5.02 2.08 14.12
CA THR A 160 5.85 0.96 13.67
C THR A 160 5.26 -0.40 14.00
N SER A 161 5.63 -1.45 13.27
CA SER A 161 5.06 -2.79 13.47
C SER A 161 5.43 -3.40 14.82
N SER A 162 4.49 -4.14 15.41
CA SER A 162 4.72 -5.05 16.54
C SER A 162 4.27 -6.47 16.18
N PRO A 163 5.16 -7.48 16.22
CA PRO A 163 6.59 -7.38 16.54
C PRO A 163 7.40 -6.68 15.44
N THR A 164 8.63 -6.24 15.79
CA THR A 164 9.64 -5.71 14.85
C THR A 164 10.57 -6.82 14.36
N LEU A 165 11.07 -6.70 13.12
CA LEU A 165 12.14 -7.56 12.61
C LEU A 165 13.53 -7.16 13.13
N ALA A 166 13.75 -5.87 13.38
CA ALA A 166 15.01 -5.34 13.88
C ALA A 166 15.04 -5.36 15.42
N ARG A 167 15.24 -6.56 15.99
CA ARG A 167 15.18 -6.76 17.47
C ARG A 167 16.35 -6.14 18.23
N LYS A 168 17.49 -5.92 17.56
CA LYS A 168 18.72 -5.40 18.14
C LYS A 168 18.93 -3.90 17.91
N SER A 169 18.11 -3.27 17.06
CA SER A 169 18.30 -1.86 16.75
C SER A 169 17.94 -0.97 17.93
N THR A 170 18.74 0.09 18.10
CA THR A 170 18.55 1.14 19.11
C THR A 170 17.98 2.44 18.54
N ASP A 171 17.74 2.53 17.24
CA ASP A 171 17.34 3.76 16.54
C ASP A 171 16.15 4.46 17.22
N LEU A 172 15.05 3.73 17.41
CA LEU A 172 13.82 4.28 17.98
C LEU A 172 13.98 4.63 19.46
N GLN A 173 14.85 3.93 20.18
CA GLN A 173 15.16 4.22 21.59
C GLN A 173 15.93 5.53 21.70
N VAL A 174 16.91 5.77 20.81
CA VAL A 174 17.67 7.02 20.74
C VAL A 174 16.76 8.19 20.38
N LEU A 175 15.90 8.03 19.37
CA LEU A 175 14.93 9.07 19.01
C LEU A 175 13.90 9.34 20.11
N ALA A 176 13.40 8.30 20.77
CA ALA A 176 12.46 8.46 21.90
C ALA A 176 13.11 9.16 23.09
N ALA A 177 14.39 8.89 23.37
CA ALA A 177 15.14 9.58 24.42
C ALA A 177 15.27 11.10 24.15
N ARG A 178 15.12 11.52 22.88
CA ARG A 178 15.07 12.93 22.45
C ARG A 178 13.66 13.46 22.22
N GLY A 179 12.63 12.76 22.69
CA GLY A 179 11.24 13.24 22.65
C GLY A 179 10.42 12.78 21.45
N ALA A 180 10.94 11.92 20.57
CA ALA A 180 10.12 11.28 19.55
C ALA A 180 9.03 10.40 20.19
N GLN A 181 7.82 10.44 19.65
CA GLN A 181 6.72 9.60 20.09
C GLN A 181 6.66 8.33 19.24
N VAL A 182 6.82 7.16 19.87
CA VAL A 182 6.83 5.88 19.16
C VAL A 182 5.64 5.03 19.59
N ARG A 183 4.78 4.67 18.63
CA ARG A 183 3.68 3.70 18.82
C ARG A 183 3.96 2.41 18.08
N ARG A 184 3.95 1.31 18.83
CA ARG A 184 4.08 -0.05 18.30
C ARG A 184 2.70 -0.62 18.03
N VAL A 185 2.38 -0.87 16.76
CA VAL A 185 1.04 -1.25 16.30
C VAL A 185 0.93 -2.78 16.20
N PRO A 186 0.08 -3.44 17.01
CA PRO A 186 0.00 -4.90 17.07
C PRO A 186 -0.92 -5.47 15.98
N LEU A 187 -0.58 -5.27 14.69
CA LEU A 187 -1.40 -5.77 13.57
C LEU A 187 -1.50 -7.30 13.53
N GLY A 188 -0.58 -8.03 14.18
CA GLY A 188 -0.69 -9.48 14.33
C GLY A 188 -1.97 -9.86 15.10
N ARG A 189 -2.26 -9.16 16.20
CA ARG A 189 -3.49 -9.35 16.98
C ARG A 189 -4.72 -8.80 16.25
N LEU A 190 -4.59 -7.64 15.59
CA LEU A 190 -5.72 -6.92 15.02
C LEU A 190 -6.21 -7.50 13.69
N THR A 191 -5.30 -7.99 12.85
CA THR A 191 -5.60 -8.44 11.49
C THR A 191 -4.92 -9.76 11.09
N GLY A 192 -4.07 -10.33 11.94
CA GLY A 192 -3.21 -11.47 11.58
C GLY A 192 -2.05 -11.09 10.66
N GLY A 193 -1.72 -9.80 10.55
CA GLY A 193 -0.68 -9.28 9.64
C GLY A 193 0.40 -8.46 10.35
N VAL A 194 1.12 -7.64 9.60
CA VAL A 194 2.14 -6.71 10.11
C VAL A 194 1.93 -5.32 9.51
N LEU A 195 2.44 -4.27 10.17
CA LEU A 195 2.44 -2.92 9.58
C LEU A 195 3.55 -2.88 8.54
N HIS A 196 3.20 -2.92 7.26
CA HIS A 196 4.17 -2.94 6.16
C HIS A 196 4.19 -1.67 5.31
N SER A 197 3.36 -0.68 5.62
CA SER A 197 3.40 0.64 4.98
C SER A 197 4.70 1.36 5.33
N LYS A 198 5.29 2.04 4.33
CA LYS A 198 6.42 2.96 4.51
C LYS A 198 6.08 4.30 3.87
N PHE A 199 5.69 5.24 4.69
CA PHE A 199 5.36 6.59 4.23
C PHE A 199 5.57 7.61 5.32
N TRP A 200 5.86 8.84 4.91
CA TRP A 200 6.03 9.98 5.80
C TRP A 200 5.03 11.07 5.43
N VAL A 201 4.47 11.73 6.42
CA VAL A 201 3.74 13.00 6.28
C VAL A 201 4.54 14.06 7.02
N VAL A 202 5.00 15.09 6.31
CA VAL A 202 5.84 16.17 6.86
C VAL A 202 5.07 17.48 6.79
N ASP A 203 4.92 18.14 7.95
CA ASP A 203 4.23 19.42 8.14
C ASP A 203 2.79 19.46 7.59
N GLY A 204 2.13 18.31 7.47
CA GLY A 204 0.82 18.21 6.80
C GLY A 204 0.83 18.71 5.35
N ARG A 205 2.01 18.74 4.71
CA ARG A 205 2.25 19.41 3.41
C ARG A 205 3.04 18.56 2.42
N HIS A 206 4.00 17.79 2.89
CA HIS A 206 4.85 16.94 2.06
C HIS A 206 4.61 15.47 2.39
N VAL A 207 4.79 14.61 1.40
CA VAL A 207 4.55 13.18 1.54
C VAL A 207 5.71 12.40 0.93
N TYR A 208 6.19 11.37 1.62
CA TYR A 208 6.94 10.27 1.01
C TYR A 208 6.08 9.01 1.05
N VAL A 209 6.03 8.22 -0.02
CA VAL A 209 5.51 6.84 -0.02
C VAL A 209 6.44 5.98 -0.86
N GLY A 210 6.82 4.80 -0.37
CA GLY A 210 7.68 3.90 -1.14
C GLY A 210 7.88 2.52 -0.53
N SER A 211 8.81 1.76 -1.12
CA SER A 211 9.13 0.40 -0.69
C SER A 211 10.19 0.32 0.41
N ALA A 212 11.01 1.36 0.56
CA ALA A 212 12.16 1.37 1.48
C ALA A 212 11.75 1.31 2.95
N ASN A 213 12.36 0.40 3.70
CA ASN A 213 12.30 0.41 5.16
C ASN A 213 13.24 1.51 5.72
N MET A 214 13.11 1.81 7.01
CA MET A 214 14.10 2.64 7.72
C MET A 214 15.35 1.80 8.00
N ASP A 215 16.03 1.37 6.93
CA ASP A 215 17.13 0.42 6.94
C ASP A 215 18.24 0.98 6.04
N TRP A 216 19.47 1.04 6.53
CA TRP A 216 20.57 1.57 5.72
C TRP A 216 20.76 0.79 4.42
N ARG A 217 20.44 -0.51 4.41
CA ARG A 217 20.50 -1.35 3.20
C ARG A 217 19.47 -0.93 2.16
N SER A 218 18.30 -0.43 2.58
CA SER A 218 17.32 0.15 1.65
C SER A 218 17.87 1.40 0.95
N LEU A 219 18.87 2.08 1.52
CA LEU A 219 19.47 3.28 0.95
C LEU A 219 20.62 2.98 -0.02
N THR A 220 21.37 1.89 0.20
CA THR A 220 22.62 1.62 -0.54
C THR A 220 22.73 0.24 -1.17
N GLN A 221 21.98 -0.76 -0.70
CA GLN A 221 22.19 -2.17 -1.05
C GLN A 221 20.98 -2.87 -1.67
N VAL A 222 19.79 -2.27 -1.59
CA VAL A 222 18.54 -2.83 -2.10
C VAL A 222 18.00 -1.89 -3.16
N LYS A 223 17.44 -2.46 -4.23
CA LYS A 223 16.66 -1.65 -5.17
C LYS A 223 15.33 -1.26 -4.54
N GLU A 224 15.17 0.01 -4.22
CA GLU A 224 13.89 0.57 -3.74
C GLU A 224 13.32 1.57 -4.74
N LEU A 225 12.01 1.79 -4.66
CA LEU A 225 11.29 2.79 -5.43
C LEU A 225 10.30 3.52 -4.52
N GLY A 226 10.18 4.82 -4.71
CA GLY A 226 9.17 5.63 -4.04
C GLY A 226 8.92 6.95 -4.74
N THR A 227 8.03 7.72 -4.15
CA THR A 227 7.71 9.07 -4.61
C THR A 227 7.70 10.02 -3.43
N ILE A 228 8.28 11.21 -3.62
CA ILE A 228 8.08 12.35 -2.73
C ILE A 228 7.18 13.36 -3.42
N ILE A 229 6.12 13.78 -2.74
CA ILE A 229 5.20 14.81 -3.21
C ILE A 229 5.37 16.03 -2.32
N TYR A 230 5.93 17.11 -2.87
CA TYR A 230 6.12 18.37 -2.13
C TYR A 230 4.93 19.31 -2.34
N ASN A 231 4.67 20.17 -1.34
CA ASN A 231 3.71 21.28 -1.43
C ASN A 231 2.29 20.83 -1.84
N CYS A 232 1.83 19.72 -1.26
CA CYS A 232 0.57 19.10 -1.62
C CYS A 232 -0.23 18.77 -0.35
N SER A 233 -0.67 19.82 0.34
CA SER A 233 -1.35 19.73 1.64
C SER A 233 -2.62 18.87 1.57
N ARG A 234 -3.36 18.91 0.46
CA ARG A 234 -4.54 18.05 0.27
C ARG A 234 -4.24 16.55 0.31
N LEU A 235 -3.13 16.12 -0.32
CA LEU A 235 -2.71 14.72 -0.27
C LEU A 235 -2.10 14.38 1.08
N ALA A 236 -1.30 15.28 1.66
CA ALA A 236 -0.71 15.08 2.98
C ALA A 236 -1.79 14.88 4.05
N GLN A 237 -2.81 15.73 4.09
CA GLN A 237 -3.96 15.59 4.99
C GLN A 237 -4.77 14.31 4.75
N ASP A 238 -4.87 13.85 3.50
CA ASP A 238 -5.55 12.60 3.19
C ASP A 238 -4.76 11.37 3.65
N LEU A 239 -3.43 11.38 3.47
CA LEU A 239 -2.54 10.32 3.95
C LEU A 239 -2.41 10.32 5.47
N GLU A 240 -2.47 11.49 6.10
CA GLU A 240 -2.48 11.66 7.55
C GLU A 240 -3.62 10.85 8.19
N LYS A 241 -4.79 10.76 7.55
CA LYS A 241 -5.88 9.89 8.03
C LYS A 241 -5.44 8.43 8.14
N THR A 242 -4.65 7.94 7.18
CA THR A 242 -4.08 6.59 7.23
C THR A 242 -3.07 6.47 8.37
N PHE A 243 -2.19 7.46 8.57
CA PHE A 243 -1.28 7.48 9.73
C PHE A 243 -2.06 7.40 11.05
N GLN A 244 -3.11 8.22 11.18
CA GLN A 244 -3.95 8.26 12.36
C GLN A 244 -4.64 6.91 12.63
N THR A 245 -5.01 6.12 11.61
CA THR A 245 -5.50 4.75 11.85
C THR A 245 -4.48 3.88 12.57
N TYR A 246 -3.20 3.95 12.19
CA TYR A 246 -2.12 3.23 12.87
C TYR A 246 -1.85 3.80 14.24
N TRP A 247 -1.89 5.13 14.37
CA TRP A 247 -1.67 5.83 15.62
C TRP A 247 -2.66 5.36 16.69
N VAL A 248 -3.97 5.41 16.41
CA VAL A 248 -4.99 4.98 17.37
C VAL A 248 -4.95 3.48 17.65
N LEU A 249 -4.62 2.65 16.66
CA LEU A 249 -4.49 1.20 16.85
C LEU A 249 -3.23 0.79 17.62
N GLY A 250 -2.24 1.67 17.71
CA GLY A 250 -1.07 1.50 18.57
C GLY A 250 -1.31 1.86 20.04
N ALA A 251 -2.49 2.39 20.40
CA ALA A 251 -2.84 2.66 21.79
C ALA A 251 -3.04 1.35 22.58
N PRO A 252 -2.78 1.33 23.90
CA PRO A 252 -3.09 0.20 24.75
C PRO A 252 -4.55 -0.25 24.56
N GLU A 253 -4.77 -1.57 24.50
CA GLU A 253 -6.10 -2.20 24.39
C GLU A 253 -6.93 -1.79 23.17
N ALA A 254 -6.34 -1.09 22.19
CA ALA A 254 -7.06 -0.67 20.99
C ALA A 254 -7.71 -1.86 20.27
N VAL A 255 -8.94 -1.66 19.79
CA VAL A 255 -9.67 -2.64 18.99
C VAL A 255 -9.91 -2.08 17.61
N LEU A 256 -10.05 -2.96 16.62
CA LEU A 256 -10.39 -2.55 15.27
C LEU A 256 -11.84 -1.99 15.24
N PRO A 257 -12.04 -0.70 14.91
CA PRO A 257 -13.38 -0.12 14.87
C PRO A 257 -14.24 -0.75 13.78
N LYS A 258 -15.54 -0.91 14.06
CA LYS A 258 -16.56 -1.38 13.11
C LYS A 258 -17.88 -0.63 13.35
N PRO A 259 -18.24 0.38 12.54
CA PRO A 259 -17.46 0.97 11.45
C PRO A 259 -16.31 1.87 11.97
N TRP A 260 -15.41 2.26 11.06
CA TRP A 260 -14.45 3.32 11.35
C TRP A 260 -15.14 4.68 11.56
N PRO A 261 -14.69 5.51 12.51
CA PRO A 261 -15.21 6.86 12.69
C PRO A 261 -15.02 7.73 11.44
N ARG A 262 -15.93 8.69 11.22
CA ARG A 262 -15.99 9.49 9.97
C ARG A 262 -14.75 10.34 9.72
N ASN A 263 -14.04 10.78 10.75
CA ASN A 263 -12.81 11.56 10.62
C ASN A 263 -11.68 10.80 9.90
N PHE A 264 -11.70 9.46 9.89
CA PHE A 264 -10.76 8.64 9.12
C PHE A 264 -11.18 8.42 7.67
N SER A 265 -12.40 8.83 7.27
CA SER A 265 -12.93 8.61 5.93
C SER A 265 -12.26 9.52 4.90
N SER A 266 -12.14 9.03 3.67
CA SER A 266 -11.53 9.77 2.56
C SER A 266 -12.56 10.09 1.47
N HIS A 267 -12.45 11.30 0.92
CA HIS A 267 -13.16 11.73 -0.30
C HIS A 267 -12.27 11.66 -1.54
N ILE A 268 -10.98 11.34 -1.38
CA ILE A 268 -9.99 11.23 -2.44
C ILE A 268 -9.76 9.74 -2.70
N ASN A 269 -10.33 9.24 -3.78
CA ASN A 269 -10.36 7.81 -4.08
C ASN A 269 -10.39 7.55 -5.59
N ARG A 270 -10.46 6.29 -6.00
CA ARG A 270 -10.42 5.93 -7.43
C ARG A 270 -11.57 6.50 -8.25
N PHE A 271 -12.76 6.69 -7.65
CA PHE A 271 -13.92 7.25 -8.34
C PHE A 271 -13.91 8.78 -8.34
N GLN A 272 -13.31 9.37 -7.31
CA GLN A 272 -13.13 10.81 -7.15
C GLN A 272 -11.67 11.10 -6.77
N PRO A 273 -10.71 10.98 -7.71
CA PRO A 273 -9.31 11.25 -7.41
C PRO A 273 -9.11 12.75 -7.23
N LEU A 274 -8.08 13.14 -6.49
CA LEU A 274 -7.63 14.52 -6.48
C LEU A 274 -7.21 14.86 -7.90
N ARG A 275 -7.72 15.97 -8.45
CA ARG A 275 -7.30 16.48 -9.75
C ARG A 275 -6.56 17.79 -9.52
N ASP A 276 -5.29 17.81 -9.85
CA ASP A 276 -4.45 19.01 -9.71
C ASP A 276 -3.36 19.07 -10.78
N HIS A 277 -2.43 20.02 -10.67
CA HIS A 277 -1.25 20.11 -11.53
C HIS A 277 -0.01 19.80 -10.72
N PHE A 278 0.76 18.80 -11.16
CA PHE A 278 2.03 18.44 -10.55
C PHE A 278 3.13 18.97 -11.46
N ASP A 279 3.88 19.97 -11.01
CA ASP A 279 4.85 20.70 -11.85
C ASP A 279 4.23 21.18 -13.18
N GLY A 280 2.99 21.66 -13.13
CA GLY A 280 2.24 22.13 -14.32
C GLY A 280 1.58 21.02 -15.15
N VAL A 281 1.77 19.74 -14.82
CA VAL A 281 1.16 18.60 -15.53
C VAL A 281 -0.17 18.22 -14.88
N PRO A 282 -1.30 18.26 -15.62
CA PRO A 282 -2.59 17.77 -15.12
C PRO A 282 -2.48 16.33 -14.63
N THR A 283 -2.69 16.14 -13.33
CA THR A 283 -2.44 14.88 -12.63
C THR A 283 -3.64 14.50 -11.78
N THR A 284 -3.96 13.21 -11.77
CA THR A 284 -4.93 12.64 -10.84
C THR A 284 -4.22 11.75 -9.83
N ALA A 285 -4.53 11.90 -8.54
CA ALA A 285 -3.87 11.15 -7.48
C ALA A 285 -4.85 10.72 -6.38
N TYR A 286 -4.61 9.55 -5.80
CA TYR A 286 -5.26 9.07 -4.60
C TYR A 286 -4.39 8.02 -3.91
N PHE A 287 -4.58 7.84 -2.59
CA PHE A 287 -3.95 6.74 -1.86
C PHE A 287 -4.91 5.57 -1.68
N SER A 288 -4.37 4.36 -1.73
CA SER A 288 -5.06 3.13 -1.36
C SER A 288 -4.54 2.58 -0.03
N ALA A 289 -5.28 1.63 0.55
CA ALA A 289 -4.85 0.94 1.75
C ALA A 289 -5.24 -0.55 1.73
N SER A 290 -4.58 -1.32 2.60
CA SER A 290 -4.93 -2.70 2.91
C SER A 290 -4.53 -3.04 4.36
N PRO A 291 -5.08 -4.13 4.94
CA PRO A 291 -6.21 -4.95 4.48
C PRO A 291 -7.54 -4.18 4.46
N PRO A 292 -8.63 -4.75 3.89
CA PRO A 292 -9.96 -4.12 3.89
C PRO A 292 -10.46 -3.70 5.28
N ALA A 293 -10.05 -4.41 6.33
CA ALA A 293 -10.36 -4.10 7.72
C ALA A 293 -9.79 -2.74 8.19
N LEU A 294 -8.69 -2.29 7.56
CA LEU A 294 -7.99 -1.03 7.79
C LEU A 294 -8.35 0.03 6.72
N CYS A 295 -9.44 -0.17 5.98
CA CYS A 295 -9.93 0.79 4.99
C CYS A 295 -11.20 1.48 5.54
N PRO A 296 -11.09 2.68 6.12
CA PRO A 296 -12.23 3.52 6.42
C PRO A 296 -13.08 3.83 5.18
N SER A 297 -14.29 4.34 5.40
CA SER A 297 -15.21 4.68 4.31
C SER A 297 -14.55 5.58 3.26
N GLY A 298 -14.76 5.23 1.99
CA GLY A 298 -14.23 5.93 0.82
C GLY A 298 -12.77 5.64 0.47
N ARG A 299 -11.95 5.03 1.36
CA ARG A 299 -10.57 4.67 1.02
C ARG A 299 -10.53 3.54 -0.02
N THR A 300 -9.83 3.76 -1.13
CA THR A 300 -9.60 2.71 -2.14
C THR A 300 -8.80 1.55 -1.55
N ARG A 301 -9.15 0.30 -1.86
CA ARG A 301 -8.37 -0.87 -1.46
C ARG A 301 -7.20 -1.09 -2.41
N ASP A 302 -6.05 -1.53 -1.91
CA ASP A 302 -4.84 -1.74 -2.74
C ASP A 302 -5.10 -2.67 -3.94
N LEU A 303 -5.82 -3.79 -3.71
CA LEU A 303 -6.17 -4.72 -4.78
C LEU A 303 -7.00 -4.06 -5.89
N ASP A 304 -7.95 -3.19 -5.52
CA ASP A 304 -8.81 -2.51 -6.47
C ASP A 304 -8.02 -1.49 -7.30
N ALA A 305 -7.08 -0.78 -6.67
CA ALA A 305 -6.20 0.18 -7.34
C ALA A 305 -5.28 -0.52 -8.35
N LEU A 306 -4.65 -1.64 -7.95
CA LEU A 306 -3.78 -2.43 -8.84
C LEU A 306 -4.54 -3.00 -10.04
N LEU A 307 -5.75 -3.54 -9.82
CA LEU A 307 -6.59 -4.08 -10.88
C LEU A 307 -7.03 -2.98 -11.86
N GLU A 308 -7.30 -1.77 -11.37
CA GLU A 308 -7.66 -0.63 -12.21
C GLU A 308 -6.49 -0.19 -13.10
N VAL A 309 -5.27 -0.12 -12.55
CA VAL A 309 -4.05 0.15 -13.33
C VAL A 309 -3.83 -0.93 -14.40
N MET A 310 -3.91 -2.20 -14.05
CA MET A 310 -3.74 -3.31 -15.00
C MET A 310 -4.86 -3.36 -16.05
N GLY A 311 -6.09 -3.02 -15.67
CA GLY A 311 -7.26 -2.97 -16.55
C GLY A 311 -7.21 -1.81 -17.53
N GLY A 312 -6.71 -0.65 -17.09
CA GLY A 312 -6.58 0.56 -17.91
C GLY A 312 -5.36 0.58 -18.84
N ALA A 313 -4.38 -0.30 -18.65
CA ALA A 313 -3.18 -0.38 -19.47
C ALA A 313 -3.51 -0.72 -20.94
N ARG A 314 -2.95 0.07 -21.87
CA ARG A 314 -3.15 -0.08 -23.32
C ARG A 314 -1.93 -0.61 -24.06
N GLU A 315 -0.74 -0.27 -23.59
CA GLU A 315 0.51 -0.59 -24.29
C GLU A 315 1.38 -1.57 -23.51
N PHE A 316 1.60 -1.30 -22.22
CA PHE A 316 2.45 -2.13 -21.39
C PHE A 316 2.03 -2.17 -19.92
N ILE A 317 2.45 -3.24 -19.24
CA ILE A 317 2.48 -3.38 -17.78
C ILE A 317 3.87 -3.87 -17.41
N TYR A 318 4.66 -3.01 -16.77
CA TYR A 318 5.96 -3.37 -16.23
C TYR A 318 5.87 -3.42 -14.71
N ALA A 319 6.14 -4.59 -14.13
CA ALA A 319 6.06 -4.82 -12.70
C ALA A 319 7.43 -5.24 -12.16
N SER A 320 7.84 -4.66 -11.03
CA SER A 320 9.02 -5.07 -10.29
C SER A 320 8.59 -5.52 -8.90
N VAL A 321 8.79 -6.78 -8.54
CA VAL A 321 8.28 -7.37 -7.29
C VAL A 321 9.34 -8.23 -6.60
N MET A 322 9.28 -8.30 -5.27
CA MET A 322 10.19 -9.15 -4.49
C MET A 322 9.84 -10.64 -4.66
N GLU A 323 8.56 -10.97 -4.64
CA GLU A 323 8.06 -12.34 -4.76
C GLU A 323 6.77 -12.36 -5.60
N TYR A 324 6.50 -13.47 -6.29
CA TYR A 324 5.31 -13.65 -7.13
C TYR A 324 4.64 -15.00 -6.89
N PHE A 325 3.43 -14.98 -6.33
CA PHE A 325 2.64 -16.18 -6.07
C PHE A 325 1.16 -15.94 -6.39
N PRO A 326 0.53 -16.74 -7.26
CA PRO A 326 -0.93 -16.76 -7.42
C PRO A 326 -1.61 -17.57 -6.29
N THR A 327 -1.05 -17.54 -5.09
CA THR A 327 -1.50 -18.29 -3.90
C THR A 327 -1.31 -17.46 -2.64
N THR A 328 -2.06 -17.75 -1.59
CA THR A 328 -1.84 -17.11 -0.29
C THR A 328 -0.51 -17.55 0.32
N ARG A 329 0.35 -16.60 0.69
CA ARG A 329 1.69 -16.91 1.24
C ARG A 329 1.72 -17.12 2.75
N PHE A 330 0.94 -16.34 3.48
CA PHE A 330 0.94 -16.28 4.96
C PHE A 330 -0.37 -16.80 5.58
N ARG A 331 -1.17 -17.53 4.81
CA ARG A 331 -2.41 -18.16 5.28
C ARG A 331 -2.29 -19.67 5.12
N HIS A 332 -2.67 -20.39 6.16
CA HIS A 332 -2.70 -21.85 6.18
C HIS A 332 -4.14 -22.37 6.35
N PRO A 333 -4.57 -23.40 5.60
CA PRO A 333 -3.83 -24.01 4.48
C PRO A 333 -3.67 -23.03 3.31
N THR A 334 -2.65 -23.26 2.49
CA THR A 334 -2.40 -22.47 1.26
C THR A 334 -3.62 -22.53 0.36
N ARG A 335 -4.05 -21.37 -0.16
CA ARG A 335 -5.18 -21.27 -1.09
C ARG A 335 -4.74 -20.64 -2.40
N TYR A 336 -5.33 -21.11 -3.49
CA TYR A 336 -5.19 -20.46 -4.79
C TYR A 336 -5.83 -19.06 -4.74
N TRP A 337 -5.10 -18.06 -5.21
CA TRP A 337 -5.52 -16.66 -5.24
C TRP A 337 -4.97 -15.99 -6.50
N PRO A 338 -5.65 -16.15 -7.65
CA PRO A 338 -5.08 -15.79 -8.95
C PRO A 338 -5.43 -14.39 -9.43
N VAL A 339 -5.93 -13.52 -8.56
CA VAL A 339 -6.61 -12.28 -8.99
C VAL A 339 -5.69 -11.40 -9.84
N LEU A 340 -4.47 -11.14 -9.38
CA LEU A 340 -3.47 -10.36 -10.13
C LEU A 340 -2.84 -11.15 -11.28
N ASP A 341 -2.60 -12.46 -11.11
CA ASP A 341 -2.09 -13.34 -12.18
C ASP A 341 -3.05 -13.38 -13.37
N THR A 342 -4.34 -13.56 -13.11
CA THR A 342 -5.41 -13.52 -14.12
C THR A 342 -5.44 -12.19 -14.84
N ALA A 343 -5.30 -11.07 -14.11
CA ALA A 343 -5.29 -9.74 -14.71
C ALA A 343 -4.10 -9.54 -15.67
N LEU A 344 -2.90 -10.00 -15.29
CA LEU A 344 -1.71 -9.97 -16.16
C LEU A 344 -1.90 -10.83 -17.41
N ARG A 345 -2.37 -12.08 -17.24
CA ARG A 345 -2.63 -12.99 -18.37
C ARG A 345 -3.69 -12.45 -19.32
N ALA A 346 -4.79 -11.90 -18.78
CA ALA A 346 -5.85 -11.30 -19.57
C ALA A 346 -5.37 -10.05 -20.33
N ALA A 347 -4.49 -9.25 -19.73
CA ALA A 347 -3.87 -8.11 -20.42
C ALA A 347 -3.01 -8.57 -21.61
N ALA A 348 -2.15 -9.56 -21.40
CA ALA A 348 -1.25 -10.05 -22.44
C ALA A 348 -1.98 -10.77 -23.58
N ILE A 349 -2.93 -11.66 -23.26
CA ILE A 349 -3.62 -12.49 -24.26
C ILE A 349 -4.78 -11.73 -24.91
N GLY A 350 -5.65 -11.13 -24.10
CA GLY A 350 -6.91 -10.57 -24.58
C GLY A 350 -6.79 -9.14 -25.10
N ARG A 351 -5.75 -8.40 -24.69
CA ARG A 351 -5.55 -6.99 -25.07
C ARG A 351 -4.20 -6.73 -25.74
N HIS A 352 -3.36 -7.75 -25.91
CA HIS A 352 -2.01 -7.64 -26.48
C HIS A 352 -1.12 -6.59 -25.78
N VAL A 353 -1.39 -6.33 -24.49
CA VAL A 353 -0.59 -5.43 -23.67
C VAL A 353 0.74 -6.12 -23.37
N ARG A 354 1.85 -5.41 -23.56
CA ARG A 354 3.20 -5.94 -23.27
C ARG A 354 3.41 -6.08 -21.77
N VAL A 355 3.57 -7.31 -21.28
CA VAL A 355 3.81 -7.57 -19.87
C VAL A 355 5.29 -7.85 -19.64
N ARG A 356 5.93 -7.11 -18.71
CA ARG A 356 7.27 -7.43 -18.22
C ARG A 356 7.29 -7.52 -16.70
N LEU A 357 7.87 -8.59 -16.17
CA LEU A 357 8.08 -8.77 -14.74
C LEU A 357 9.57 -8.83 -14.44
N LEU A 358 10.01 -7.98 -13.52
CA LEU A 358 11.30 -8.10 -12.85
C LEU A 358 11.06 -8.66 -11.45
N VAL A 359 11.62 -9.83 -11.16
CA VAL A 359 11.37 -10.53 -9.90
C VAL A 359 12.68 -10.78 -9.15
N SER A 360 12.74 -10.32 -7.91
CA SER A 360 13.94 -10.49 -7.08
C SER A 360 14.28 -11.96 -6.88
N CYS A 361 15.57 -12.24 -6.80
CA CYS A 361 16.09 -13.52 -6.36
C CYS A 361 17.35 -13.30 -5.51
N TRP A 362 17.35 -13.95 -4.35
CA TRP A 362 18.29 -13.81 -3.24
C TRP A 362 18.29 -15.08 -2.38
N LEU A 363 19.15 -15.15 -1.36
CA LEU A 363 19.40 -16.35 -0.57
C LEU A 363 18.13 -17.01 0.01
N ASN A 364 17.14 -16.22 0.46
CA ASN A 364 15.90 -16.75 1.05
C ASN A 364 14.72 -16.82 0.07
N THR A 365 15.00 -16.80 -1.24
CA THR A 365 13.94 -16.95 -2.25
C THR A 365 13.31 -18.33 -2.15
N ASP A 366 11.99 -18.38 -2.04
CA ASP A 366 11.26 -19.65 -2.04
C ASP A 366 11.26 -20.25 -3.45
N PRO A 367 11.87 -21.43 -3.67
CA PRO A 367 12.00 -22.02 -5.00
C PRO A 367 10.66 -22.43 -5.62
N SER A 368 9.59 -22.55 -4.81
CA SER A 368 8.24 -22.81 -5.31
C SER A 368 7.65 -21.63 -6.10
N MET A 369 8.28 -20.45 -6.07
CA MET A 369 7.95 -19.31 -6.93
C MET A 369 8.18 -19.60 -8.42
N PHE A 370 9.30 -20.28 -8.75
CA PHE A 370 9.76 -20.38 -10.13
C PHE A 370 8.81 -21.10 -11.09
N PRO A 371 8.08 -22.18 -10.71
CA PRO A 371 7.02 -22.74 -11.54
C PRO A 371 5.96 -21.72 -11.99
N TYR A 372 5.55 -20.79 -11.11
CA TYR A 372 4.56 -19.76 -11.46
C TYR A 372 5.13 -18.76 -12.46
N LEU A 373 6.38 -18.33 -12.27
CA LEU A 373 7.07 -17.45 -13.21
C LEU A 373 7.23 -18.10 -14.59
N ARG A 374 7.60 -19.38 -14.64
CA ARG A 374 7.66 -20.15 -15.90
C ARG A 374 6.30 -20.28 -16.57
N SER A 375 5.24 -20.52 -15.79
CA SER A 375 3.87 -20.56 -16.29
C SER A 375 3.42 -19.25 -16.93
N LEU A 376 3.89 -18.11 -16.41
CA LEU A 376 3.60 -16.81 -17.00
C LEU A 376 4.43 -16.59 -18.28
N GLN A 377 5.74 -16.86 -18.23
CA GLN A 377 6.65 -16.75 -19.39
C GLN A 377 6.20 -17.62 -20.58
N ALA A 378 5.64 -18.80 -20.32
CA ALA A 378 5.16 -19.73 -21.34
C ALA A 378 4.03 -19.16 -22.21
N LEU A 379 3.39 -18.05 -21.81
CA LEU A 379 2.39 -17.36 -22.64
C LEU A 379 2.99 -16.56 -23.79
N ARG A 380 4.31 -16.29 -23.77
CA ARG A 380 4.98 -15.57 -24.85
C ARG A 380 4.82 -16.32 -26.17
N SER A 381 4.12 -15.72 -27.11
CA SER A 381 3.86 -16.29 -28.43
C SER A 381 3.92 -15.19 -29.49
N PRO A 382 5.05 -15.06 -30.21
CA PRO A 382 5.18 -14.10 -31.31
C PRO A 382 4.11 -14.31 -32.40
N ALA A 383 3.78 -15.57 -32.70
CA ALA A 383 2.76 -15.91 -33.70
C ALA A 383 1.35 -15.44 -33.32
N ALA A 384 1.03 -15.41 -32.01
CA ALA A 384 -0.24 -14.91 -31.49
C ALA A 384 -0.18 -13.45 -31.03
N ASN A 385 0.93 -12.75 -31.30
CA ASN A 385 1.20 -11.39 -30.81
C ASN A 385 1.02 -11.24 -29.28
N VAL A 386 1.48 -12.23 -28.51
CA VAL A 386 1.45 -12.20 -27.04
C VAL A 386 2.87 -11.95 -26.53
N SER A 387 3.06 -10.81 -25.85
CA SER A 387 4.35 -10.38 -25.31
C SER A 387 4.33 -10.45 -23.79
N VAL A 388 4.98 -11.48 -23.26
CA VAL A 388 5.27 -11.65 -21.83
C VAL A 388 6.76 -11.89 -21.67
N ASP A 389 7.39 -11.15 -20.76
CA ASP A 389 8.80 -11.34 -20.43
C ASP A 389 9.01 -11.30 -18.93
N VAL A 390 9.59 -12.35 -18.38
CA VAL A 390 9.87 -12.50 -16.96
C VAL A 390 11.38 -12.58 -16.83
N SER A 391 11.94 -11.60 -16.12
CA SER A 391 13.35 -11.55 -15.75
C SER A 391 13.48 -11.75 -14.25
N SER A 392 14.43 -12.56 -13.84
CA SER A 392 14.82 -12.72 -12.44
C SER A 392 16.33 -12.57 -12.30
N SER A 393 16.80 -12.08 -11.15
CA SER A 393 18.23 -11.93 -10.88
C SER A 393 18.98 -13.26 -10.73
N CYS A 394 18.28 -14.40 -10.67
CA CYS A 394 18.88 -15.73 -10.72
C CYS A 394 18.70 -16.40 -12.09
N GLN A 395 19.67 -17.23 -12.47
CA GLN A 395 19.45 -18.20 -13.54
C GLN A 395 18.37 -19.20 -13.14
N TRP A 396 17.50 -19.55 -14.09
CA TRP A 396 16.36 -20.43 -13.85
C TRP A 396 16.81 -21.79 -13.31
N GLY A 397 16.48 -22.09 -12.05
CA GLY A 397 16.78 -23.38 -11.42
C GLY A 397 18.01 -23.42 -10.51
N THR A 398 18.71 -22.30 -10.32
CA THR A 398 19.79 -22.19 -9.32
C THR A 398 19.35 -21.29 -8.17
N THR A 399 19.31 -21.82 -6.94
CA THR A 399 19.40 -20.99 -5.74
C THR A 399 20.79 -20.37 -5.70
N PRO A 400 20.93 -19.09 -5.31
CA PRO A 400 22.25 -18.52 -5.05
C PRO A 400 22.93 -19.36 -3.97
N THR A 401 23.99 -20.08 -4.33
CA THR A 401 24.93 -20.58 -3.32
C THR A 401 25.81 -19.41 -2.89
N SER A 402 26.36 -19.48 -1.68
CA SER A 402 27.04 -18.39 -0.95
C SER A 402 28.25 -17.72 -1.62
N ARG A 403 28.48 -17.92 -2.93
CA ARG A 403 29.62 -17.40 -3.69
C ARG A 403 29.28 -16.39 -4.78
N SER A 404 28.01 -16.01 -4.96
CA SER A 404 27.61 -15.06 -6.03
C SER A 404 26.90 -13.80 -5.53
N ALA A 405 27.11 -13.42 -4.26
CA ALA A 405 26.78 -12.10 -3.75
C ALA A 405 28.09 -11.49 -3.25
N GLY A 406 28.80 -10.87 -4.19
CA GLY A 406 29.96 -10.03 -3.97
C GLY A 406 29.79 -8.79 -4.82
#